data_AF-A0A0S8HVP2-F1
#
_entry.id   AF-A0A0S8HVP2-F1
#
_cell.length_a   1.000
_cell.length_b   1.000
_cell.length_c   1.000
_cell.angle_alpha   90.00
_cell.angle_beta   90.00
_cell.angle_gamma   90.00
#
_symmetry.space_group_name_H-M   'P 1'
#
loop_
_entity.id
_entity.type
_entity.pdbx_description
1 polymer ?
#
loop_
_entity_poly.entity_id
_entity_poly.type
_entity_poly.pdbx_seq_one_letter_code
_entity_poly.pdbx_strand_id
1 'polypeptide(L)'
;KGLFGEVETYAVKEGIGRAELGVHPEVAREKIRACVTKALFNMDKYKPYKLNPPYTMVLKVREEKPEYPGAKKTGEGEFTYTSNDIMDIMLAFSKMH
;
A
#
# COMPACT_ATOMS: atom_id res chain seq x y z
N LYS A 1 1.85 5.26 -14.70
CA LYS A 1 0.47 5.66 -14.29
C LYS A 1 0.01 4.65 -13.24
N GLY A 2 -0.33 5.10 -12.03
CA GLY A 2 -0.45 4.26 -10.83
C GLY A 2 -1.89 3.81 -10.53
N LEU A 3 -2.01 2.99 -9.48
CA LEU A 3 -3.25 2.39 -8.97
C LEU A 3 -4.37 3.42 -8.70
N PHE A 4 -4.00 4.62 -8.28
CA PHE A 4 -4.93 5.68 -7.86
C PHE A 4 -5.26 6.70 -8.96
N GLY A 5 -4.86 6.44 -10.21
CA GLY A 5 -4.97 7.42 -11.28
C GLY A 5 -4.00 8.59 -11.09
N GLU A 6 -4.42 9.79 -11.50
CA GLU A 6 -3.66 11.02 -11.28
C GLU A 6 -3.98 11.59 -9.90
N VAL A 7 -2.98 11.59 -9.03
CA VAL A 7 -3.03 12.16 -7.69
C VAL A 7 -1.83 13.08 -7.50
N GLU A 8 -2.00 14.14 -6.70
CA GLU A 8 -0.90 15.04 -6.37
C GLU A 8 0.12 14.30 -5.48
N THR A 9 1.38 14.32 -5.89
CA THR A 9 2.47 13.66 -5.17
C THR A 9 3.70 14.55 -5.17
N TYR A 10 4.47 14.49 -4.08
CA TYR A 10 5.80 15.08 -4.01
C TYR A 10 6.78 14.09 -3.36
N ALA A 11 7.81 13.68 -4.10
CA ALA A 11 8.86 12.82 -3.57
C ALA A 11 9.83 13.65 -2.72
N VAL A 12 9.92 13.37 -1.43
CA VAL A 12 10.88 14.00 -0.51
C VAL A 12 12.23 13.28 -0.46
N LYS A 13 12.32 12.13 -1.11
CA LYS A 13 13.54 11.34 -1.21
C LYS A 13 13.52 10.47 -2.45
N GLU A 14 14.70 10.07 -2.88
CA GLU A 14 14.93 9.12 -3.97
C GLU A 14 15.73 7.92 -3.46
N GLY A 15 15.28 6.71 -3.77
CA GLY A 15 16.01 5.49 -3.42
C GLY A 15 17.16 5.24 -4.41
N ILE A 16 18.36 4.99 -3.88
CA ILE A 16 19.57 4.63 -4.66
C ILE A 16 20.06 3.28 -4.14
N GLY A 17 19.58 2.20 -4.77
CA GLY A 17 19.84 0.83 -4.30
C GLY A 17 19.24 0.60 -2.91
N ARG A 18 20.09 0.37 -1.90
CA ARG A 18 19.69 0.26 -0.48
C ARG A 18 19.85 1.56 0.31
N ALA A 19 20.40 2.61 -0.31
CA ALA A 19 20.51 3.93 0.28
C ALA A 19 19.36 4.82 -0.22
N GLU A 20 19.22 6.00 0.39
CA GLU A 20 18.29 7.02 -0.06
C GLU A 20 18.93 8.40 0.01
N LEU A 21 18.54 9.26 -0.92
CA LEU A 21 18.90 10.67 -0.93
C LEU A 21 17.65 11.48 -0.58
N GLY A 22 17.62 12.02 0.63
CA GLY A 22 16.53 12.87 1.10
C GLY A 22 16.77 14.35 0.82
N VAL A 23 15.70 15.11 0.63
CA VAL A 23 15.76 16.57 0.68
C VAL A 23 15.89 17.04 2.14
N HIS A 24 16.49 18.23 2.35
CA HIS A 24 16.63 18.80 3.70
C HIS A 24 15.26 18.93 4.40
N PRO A 25 15.13 18.65 5.72
CA PRO A 25 13.84 18.59 6.41
C PRO A 25 12.95 19.83 6.25
N GLU A 26 13.55 21.03 6.31
CA GLU A 26 12.81 22.29 6.12
C GLU A 26 12.21 22.40 4.70
N VAL A 27 12.97 21.98 3.69
CA VAL A 27 12.51 21.94 2.29
C VAL A 27 11.42 20.89 2.12
N ALA A 28 11.59 19.70 2.70
CA ALA A 28 10.56 18.65 2.67
C ALA A 28 9.24 19.17 3.24
N ARG A 29 9.29 19.83 4.40
CA ARG A 29 8.11 20.39 5.07
C ARG A 29 7.38 21.41 4.20
N GLU A 30 8.12 22.33 3.58
CA GLU A 30 7.54 23.33 2.67
C GLU A 30 6.87 22.68 1.46
N LYS A 31 7.53 21.71 0.84
CA LYS A 31 7.01 21.03 -0.36
C LYS A 31 5.81 20.15 -0.05
N ILE A 32 5.80 19.46 1.10
CA ILE A 32 4.63 18.72 1.59
C ILE A 32 3.45 19.69 1.77
N ARG A 33 3.64 20.82 2.45
CA ARG A 33 2.57 21.82 2.62
C ARG A 33 2.02 22.29 1.27
N ALA A 34 2.89 22.65 0.33
CA ALA A 34 2.47 23.11 -1.00
C ALA A 34 1.71 22.01 -1.78
N CYS A 35 2.19 20.77 -1.74
CA CYS A 35 1.55 19.63 -2.39
C CYS A 35 0.17 19.33 -1.80
N VAL A 36 0.05 19.32 -0.47
CA VAL A 36 -1.22 19.09 0.24
C VAL A 36 -2.22 20.21 -0.07
N THR A 37 -1.79 21.47 -0.03
CA THR A 37 -2.64 22.61 -0.40
C THR A 37 -3.16 22.46 -1.83
N LYS A 38 -2.28 22.13 -2.78
CA LYS A 38 -2.68 21.87 -4.18
C LYS A 38 -3.64 20.69 -4.29
N ALA A 39 -3.41 19.62 -3.52
CA ALA A 39 -4.29 18.47 -3.50
C ALA A 39 -5.70 18.86 -3.04
N LEU A 40 -5.81 19.58 -1.92
CA LEU A 40 -7.10 20.04 -1.37
C LEU A 40 -7.86 20.94 -2.34
N PHE A 41 -7.18 21.84 -3.06
CA PHE A 41 -7.80 22.67 -4.09
C PHE A 41 -8.31 21.91 -5.31
N ASN A 42 -7.84 20.69 -5.54
CA ASN A 42 -8.19 19.84 -6.68
C ASN A 42 -8.91 18.56 -6.24
N MET A 43 -9.53 18.56 -5.05
CA MET A 43 -10.08 17.36 -4.42
C MET A 43 -11.16 16.67 -5.27
N ASP A 44 -11.92 17.43 -6.05
CA ASP A 44 -12.94 16.99 -6.99
C ASP A 44 -12.39 16.14 -8.16
N LYS A 45 -11.08 16.24 -8.44
CA LYS A 45 -10.42 15.49 -9.50
C LYS A 45 -10.05 14.06 -9.08
N TYR A 46 -10.02 13.76 -7.78
CA TYR A 46 -9.63 12.43 -7.28
C TYR A 46 -10.86 11.54 -7.10
N LYS A 47 -10.72 10.28 -7.52
CA LYS A 47 -11.74 9.26 -7.31
C LYS A 47 -11.25 8.23 -6.31
N PRO A 48 -12.06 7.85 -5.30
CA PRO A 48 -11.71 6.75 -4.41
C PRO A 48 -11.43 5.47 -5.22
N TYR A 49 -10.31 4.83 -4.93
CA TYR A 49 -10.03 3.49 -5.45
C TYR A 49 -10.91 2.48 -4.72
N LYS A 50 -11.78 1.78 -5.47
CA LYS A 50 -12.74 0.83 -4.93
C LYS A 50 -12.44 -0.57 -5.43
N LEU A 51 -12.25 -1.48 -4.49
CA LEU A 51 -12.25 -2.92 -4.75
C LEU A 51 -13.63 -3.48 -4.42
N ASN A 52 -14.12 -4.40 -5.24
CA ASN A 52 -15.37 -5.10 -4.98
C ASN A 52 -15.08 -6.43 -4.27
N PRO A 53 -15.86 -6.80 -3.25
CA PRO A 53 -15.77 -8.13 -2.65
C PRO A 53 -16.23 -9.22 -3.65
N PRO A 54 -15.82 -10.48 -3.45
CA PRO A 54 -14.88 -10.95 -2.41
C PRO A 54 -13.45 -10.48 -2.69
N TYR A 55 -12.73 -10.14 -1.62
CA TYR A 55 -11.32 -9.75 -1.67
C TYR A 55 -10.45 -10.99 -1.57
N THR A 56 -9.43 -11.09 -2.42
CA THR A 56 -8.44 -12.17 -2.39
C THR A 56 -7.05 -11.60 -2.16
N MET A 57 -6.38 -12.08 -1.11
CA MET A 57 -4.96 -11.81 -0.84
C MET A 57 -4.13 -13.02 -1.22
N VAL A 58 -3.08 -12.78 -1.99
CA VAL A 58 -2.02 -13.76 -2.28
C VAL A 58 -0.74 -13.24 -1.62
N LEU A 59 -0.29 -13.93 -0.58
CA LEU A 59 0.90 -13.58 0.19
C LEU A 59 2.05 -14.52 -0.16
N LYS A 60 3.17 -13.94 -0.58
CA LYS A 60 4.44 -14.65 -0.81
C LYS A 60 5.40 -14.36 0.33
N VAL A 61 5.84 -15.39 1.04
CA VAL A 61 6.76 -15.31 2.18
C VAL A 61 8.03 -16.11 1.90
N ARG A 62 9.15 -15.67 2.48
CA ARG A 62 10.40 -16.42 2.47
C ARG A 62 10.49 -17.46 3.58
N GLU A 63 9.91 -17.14 4.74
CA GLU A 63 9.84 -18.01 5.92
C GLU A 63 8.38 -18.21 6.30
N GLU A 64 7.97 -19.46 6.49
CA GLU A 64 6.57 -19.79 6.78
C GLU A 64 6.25 -19.53 8.25
N LYS A 65 5.21 -18.73 8.52
CA LYS A 65 4.59 -18.56 9.83
C LYS A 65 3.44 -19.56 10.03
N PRO A 66 2.94 -19.76 11.26
CA PRO A 66 1.78 -20.62 11.50
C PRO A 66 0.61 -20.27 10.59
N GLU A 67 -0.06 -21.29 10.08
CA GLU A 67 -1.17 -21.16 9.14
C GLU A 67 -2.32 -20.36 9.76
N TYR A 68 -2.77 -19.31 9.05
CA TYR A 68 -3.95 -18.55 9.43
C TYR A 68 -5.21 -19.35 9.07
N PRO A 69 -6.21 -19.48 9.96
CA PRO A 69 -7.43 -20.23 9.66
C PRO A 69 -8.10 -19.77 8.35
N GLY A 70 -8.29 -20.70 7.43
CA GLY A 70 -8.93 -20.42 6.13
C GLY A 70 -7.98 -19.90 5.04
N ALA A 71 -6.71 -19.58 5.37
CA ALA A 71 -5.68 -19.42 4.35
C ALA A 71 -5.33 -20.79 3.76
N LYS A 72 -4.99 -20.82 2.48
CA LYS A 72 -4.59 -22.04 1.77
C LYS A 72 -3.21 -21.85 1.18
N LYS A 73 -2.30 -22.80 1.40
CA LYS A 73 -1.03 -22.84 0.67
C LYS A 73 -1.30 -23.14 -0.81
N THR A 74 -1.02 -22.17 -1.68
CA THR A 74 -1.24 -22.28 -3.14
C THR A 74 0.05 -22.54 -3.91
N GLY A 75 1.21 -22.44 -3.25
CA GLY A 75 2.51 -22.74 -3.82
C GLY A 75 3.60 -22.78 -2.74
N GLU A 76 4.85 -22.94 -3.18
CA GLU A 76 6.01 -22.85 -2.28
C GLU A 76 6.13 -21.43 -1.73
N GLY A 77 6.01 -21.27 -0.40
CA GLY A 77 5.98 -19.97 0.25
C GLY A 77 4.81 -19.07 -0.15
N GLU A 78 3.75 -19.60 -0.77
CA GLU A 78 2.61 -18.82 -1.24
C GLU A 78 1.31 -19.25 -0.55
N PHE A 79 0.60 -18.29 0.03
CA PHE A 79 -0.65 -18.50 0.74
C PHE A 79 -1.74 -17.57 0.20
N THR A 80 -2.93 -18.13 -0.04
CA THR A 80 -4.10 -17.41 -0.53
C THR A 80 -5.19 -17.40 0.52
N TYR A 81 -5.77 -16.22 0.77
CA TYR A 81 -6.91 -16.03 1.67
C TYR A 81 -7.98 -15.16 0.98
N THR A 82 -9.25 -15.50 1.16
CA THR A 82 -10.38 -14.76 0.56
C THR A 82 -11.44 -14.46 1.60
N SER A 83 -11.89 -13.20 1.67
CA SER A 83 -13.00 -12.76 2.54
C SER A 83 -13.86 -11.71 1.82
N ASN A 84 -15.11 -11.57 2.25
CA ASN A 84 -15.99 -10.48 1.82
C ASN A 84 -15.72 -9.16 2.55
N ASP A 85 -14.93 -9.19 3.64
CA ASP A 85 -14.53 -8.00 4.39
C ASP A 85 -13.03 -7.73 4.18
N ILE A 86 -12.69 -6.50 3.79
CA ILE A 86 -11.30 -6.07 3.62
C ILE A 86 -10.55 -6.07 4.96
N MET A 87 -11.24 -5.86 6.08
CA MET A 87 -10.62 -5.88 7.41
C MET A 87 -10.16 -7.28 7.79
N ASP A 88 -10.86 -8.34 7.38
CA ASP A 88 -10.41 -9.71 7.56
C ASP A 88 -9.12 -9.98 6.77
N ILE A 89 -9.03 -9.44 5.55
CA ILE A 89 -7.81 -9.53 4.74
C ILE A 89 -6.64 -8.86 5.45
N MET A 90 -6.83 -7.64 5.96
CA MET A 90 -5.80 -6.89 6.68
C MET A 90 -5.37 -7.58 7.97
N LEU A 91 -6.31 -8.20 8.69
CA LEU A 91 -6.02 -9.00 9.87
C LEU A 91 -5.21 -10.24 9.52
N ALA A 92 -5.63 -11.00 8.49
CA ALA A 92 -4.89 -12.17 8.01
C ALA A 92 -3.46 -11.80 7.60
N PHE A 93 -3.27 -10.71 6.86
CA PHE A 93 -1.96 -10.18 6.52
C PHE A 93 -1.07 -9.94 7.76
N SER A 94 -1.61 -9.27 8.79
CA SER A 94 -0.86 -8.95 10.01
C SER A 94 -0.38 -10.17 10.81
N LYS A 95 -1.04 -11.33 10.64
CA LYS A 95 -0.71 -12.57 11.33
C LYS A 95 0.26 -13.45 10.53
N MET A 96 0.26 -13.32 9.20
CA MET A 96 1.01 -14.18 8.30
C MET A 96 2.33 -13.57 7.80
N HIS A 97 2.44 -12.23 7.75
CA HIS A 97 3.68 -11.50 7.44
C HIS A 97 4.49 -11.25 8.72
#